data_AF-A0A8T7E052-F1
#
_entry.id   AF-A0A8T7E052-F1
#
_cell.length_a   1.000
_cell.length_b   1.000
_cell.length_c   1.000
_cell.angle_alpha   90.00
_cell.angle_beta   90.00
_cell.angle_gamma   90.00
#
_symmetry.space_group_name_H-M   'P 1'
#
loop_
_entity.id
_entity.type
_entity.pdbx_description
1 polymer ?
#
loop_
_entity_poly.entity_id
_entity_poly.type
_entity_poly.pdbx_seq_one_letter_code
_entity_poly.pdbx_strand_id
1 'polypeptide(L)'
;MARKISAEEILESTLPDAEEVLRLQREAAEQFTGSTQEWSARITEINEEMMAFMRKRAESNQALLESMIGCRNAEELGRLHSDWMQGAISDYSAEMQRVMELYTNSLLLPLQAAGSATAKTAKATSGKSGTRPPAKKRPAA
;
A
#
# COMPACT_ATOMS: atom_id res chain seq x y z
N MET A 1 -54.53 -17.20 -14.65
CA MET A 1 -54.45 -15.74 -14.40
C MET A 1 -52.98 -15.35 -14.24
N ALA A 2 -52.42 -14.60 -15.19
CA ALA A 2 -51.03 -14.14 -15.13
C ALA A 2 -50.96 -12.85 -14.29
N ARG A 3 -50.16 -12.85 -13.21
CA ARG A 3 -49.85 -11.63 -12.45
C ARG A 3 -48.94 -10.76 -13.33
N LYS A 4 -49.42 -9.57 -13.68
CA LYS A 4 -48.57 -8.53 -14.28
C LYS A 4 -47.69 -7.99 -13.16
N ILE A 5 -46.40 -8.29 -13.21
CA ILE A 5 -45.40 -7.65 -12.35
C ILE A 5 -45.31 -6.20 -12.85
N SER A 6 -45.60 -5.24 -11.96
CA SER A 6 -45.57 -3.82 -12.29
C SER A 6 -44.13 -3.35 -12.50
N ALA A 7 -43.92 -2.38 -13.39
CA ALA A 7 -42.61 -1.76 -13.58
C ALA A 7 -42.04 -1.17 -12.28
N GLU A 8 -42.91 -0.75 -11.36
CA GLU A 8 -42.55 -0.24 -10.04
C GLU A 8 -41.92 -1.33 -9.15
N GLU A 9 -42.44 -2.55 -9.20
CA GLU A 9 -41.94 -3.70 -8.43
C GLU A 9 -40.54 -4.14 -8.93
N ILE A 10 -40.28 -3.96 -10.23
CA ILE A 10 -38.95 -4.18 -10.82
C ILE A 10 -38.00 -3.07 -10.38
N LEU A 11 -38.43 -1.81 -10.39
CA LEU A 11 -37.62 -0.64 -10.02
C LEU A 11 -37.20 -0.70 -8.54
N GLU A 12 -38.14 -1.04 -7.66
CA GLU A 12 -37.91 -1.18 -6.22
C GLU A 12 -37.02 -2.40 -5.90
N SER A 13 -37.09 -3.45 -6.73
CA SER A 13 -36.19 -4.61 -6.60
C SER A 13 -34.75 -4.35 -7.08
N THR A 14 -34.55 -3.35 -7.94
CA THR A 14 -33.25 -3.01 -8.57
C THR A 14 -32.52 -1.87 -7.88
N LEU A 15 -33.23 -1.00 -7.16
CA LEU A 15 -32.59 0.03 -6.36
C LEU A 15 -31.93 -0.62 -5.12
N PRO A 16 -30.62 -0.45 -4.93
CA PRO A 16 -29.97 -0.91 -3.70
C PRO A 16 -30.58 -0.14 -2.53
N ASP A 17 -30.80 -0.85 -1.43
CA ASP A 17 -31.27 -0.24 -0.19
C ASP A 17 -30.33 0.89 0.22
N ALA A 18 -30.88 2.09 0.43
CA ALA A 18 -30.11 3.28 0.74
C ALA A 18 -29.29 3.09 2.03
N GLU A 19 -29.81 2.33 2.99
CA GLU A 19 -29.11 2.01 4.23
C GLU A 19 -27.87 1.14 3.98
N GLU A 20 -27.98 0.15 3.08
CA GLU A 20 -26.86 -0.71 2.69
C GLU A 20 -25.78 0.06 1.92
N VAL A 21 -26.17 0.98 1.04
CA VAL A 21 -25.23 1.88 0.34
C VAL A 21 -24.48 2.76 1.33
N LEU A 22 -25.18 3.36 2.30
CA LEU A 22 -24.56 4.20 3.33
C LEU A 22 -23.63 3.40 4.24
N ARG A 23 -24.00 2.15 4.59
CA ARG A 23 -23.15 1.23 5.36
C ARG A 23 -21.85 0.92 4.61
N LEU A 24 -21.95 0.55 3.34
CA LEU A 24 -20.78 0.26 2.50
C LEU A 24 -19.88 1.49 2.30
N GLN A 25 -20.47 2.68 2.12
CA GLN A 25 -19.71 3.93 2.04
C GLN A 25 -18.95 4.23 3.34
N ARG A 26 -19.58 4.01 4.50
CA ARG A 26 -18.93 4.17 5.80
C ARG A 26 -17.76 3.19 5.97
N GLU A 27 -17.98 1.91 5.69
CA GLU A 27 -16.91 0.89 5.78
C GLU A 27 -15.73 1.21 4.85
N ALA A 28 -16.01 1.66 3.63
CA ALA A 28 -14.98 2.08 2.70
C ALA A 28 -14.20 3.30 3.21
N ALA A 29 -14.88 4.30 3.80
CA ALA A 29 -14.25 5.48 4.37
C ALA A 29 -13.38 5.14 5.58
N GLU A 30 -13.85 4.24 6.46
CA GLU A 30 -13.09 3.76 7.62
C GLU A 30 -11.85 2.97 7.17
N GLN A 31 -12.00 2.06 6.21
CA GLN A 31 -10.88 1.29 5.64
C GLN A 31 -9.84 2.19 4.96
N PHE A 32 -10.29 3.18 4.19
CA PHE A 32 -9.41 4.15 3.54
C PHE A 32 -8.65 4.99 4.55
N THR A 33 -9.34 5.49 5.59
CA THR A 33 -8.74 6.32 6.64
C THR A 33 -7.69 5.52 7.42
N GLY A 34 -8.02 4.29 7.82
CA GLY A 34 -7.08 3.40 8.51
C GLY A 34 -5.84 3.10 7.65
N SER A 35 -6.03 2.79 6.37
CA SER A 35 -4.92 2.54 5.44
C SER A 35 -4.04 3.77 5.23
N THR A 36 -4.64 4.97 5.21
CA THR A 36 -3.90 6.24 5.08
C THR A 36 -3.06 6.54 6.32
N GLN A 37 -3.60 6.29 7.51
CA GLN A 37 -2.87 6.46 8.77
C GLN A 37 -1.69 5.51 8.86
N GLU A 38 -1.89 4.23 8.52
CA GLU A 38 -0.82 3.23 8.49
C GLU A 38 0.26 3.60 7.47
N TRP A 39 -0.13 3.97 6.25
CA TRP A 39 0.80 4.43 5.23
C TRP A 39 1.61 5.65 5.70
N SER A 40 0.97 6.64 6.33
CA SER A 40 1.65 7.81 6.89
C SER A 40 2.66 7.44 7.99
N ALA A 41 2.33 6.47 8.84
CA ALA A 41 3.26 5.97 9.86
C ALA A 41 4.48 5.31 9.19
N ARG A 42 4.27 4.49 8.16
CA ARG A 42 5.37 3.86 7.41
C ARG A 42 6.28 4.85 6.69
N ILE A 43 5.71 5.92 6.12
CA ILE A 43 6.53 6.99 5.52
C ILE A 43 7.39 7.68 6.59
N THR A 44 6.88 7.83 7.81
CA THR A 44 7.65 8.38 8.93
C THR A 44 8.81 7.45 9.30
N GLU A 45 8.57 6.13 9.38
CA GLU A 45 9.63 5.13 9.61
C GLU A 45 10.73 5.20 8.54
N ILE A 46 10.36 5.33 7.26
CA ILE A 46 11.33 5.47 6.15
C ILE A 46 12.17 6.75 6.32
N ASN A 47 11.53 7.87 6.65
CA ASN A 47 12.23 9.14 6.86
C ASN A 47 13.19 9.08 8.05
N GLU A 48 12.79 8.44 9.14
CA GLU A 48 13.62 8.26 10.33
C GLU A 48 14.87 7.41 10.03
N GLU A 49 14.71 6.32 9.28
CA GLU A 49 15.82 5.45 8.87
C GLU A 49 16.80 6.23 7.96
N MET A 50 16.30 6.94 6.95
CA MET A 50 17.13 7.80 6.10
C MET A 50 17.91 8.85 6.90
N MET A 51 17.25 9.48 7.88
CA MET A 51 17.90 10.47 8.75
C MET A 51 18.95 9.82 9.66
N ALA A 52 18.70 8.61 10.16
CA ALA A 52 19.68 7.84 10.94
C ALA A 52 20.92 7.50 10.11
N PHE A 53 20.72 7.05 8.87
CA PHE A 53 21.82 6.79 7.95
C PHE A 53 22.64 8.05 7.64
N MET A 54 21.98 9.17 7.36
CA MET A 54 22.67 10.44 7.12
C MET A 54 23.52 10.88 8.32
N ARG A 55 23.02 10.72 9.55
CA ARG A 55 23.80 10.98 10.76
C ARG A 55 25.02 10.07 10.87
N LYS A 56 24.86 8.75 10.71
CA LYS A 56 25.96 7.78 10.72
C LYS A 56 27.04 8.14 9.68
N ARG A 57 26.63 8.53 8.47
CA ARG A 57 27.54 8.94 7.38
C ARG A 57 28.28 10.23 7.74
N ALA A 58 27.61 11.20 8.36
CA ALA A 58 28.23 12.44 8.82
C ALA A 58 29.28 12.18 9.91
N GLU A 59 28.98 11.32 10.90
CA GLU A 59 29.92 10.92 11.94
C GLU A 59 31.15 10.21 11.34
N SER A 60 30.93 9.29 10.39
CA SER A 60 32.02 8.60 9.69
C SER A 60 32.85 9.55 8.80
N ASN A 61 32.24 10.57 8.20
CA ASN A 61 32.97 11.63 7.48
C ASN A 61 33.86 12.43 8.43
N GLN A 62 33.33 12.82 9.59
CA GLN A 62 34.08 13.56 10.59
C GLN A 62 35.27 12.74 11.11
N ALA A 63 35.06 11.47 11.45
CA ALA A 63 36.12 10.57 11.90
C ALA A 63 37.23 10.39 10.85
N LEU A 64 36.87 10.35 9.55
CA LEU A 64 37.84 10.35 8.47
C LEU A 64 38.68 11.63 8.47
N LEU A 65 38.04 12.80 8.53
CA LEU A 65 38.74 14.09 8.51
C LEU A 65 39.70 14.23 9.70
N GLU A 66 39.27 13.83 10.90
CA GLU A 66 40.11 13.79 12.09
C GLU A 66 41.32 12.86 11.89
N SER A 67 41.12 11.69 11.28
CA SER A 67 42.18 10.73 10.99
C SER A 67 43.16 11.22 9.92
N MET A 68 42.68 11.94 8.90
CA MET A 68 43.50 12.49 7.82
C MET A 68 44.52 13.51 8.35
N ILE A 69 44.18 14.28 9.38
CA ILE A 69 45.11 15.24 10.03
C ILE A 69 46.31 14.51 10.64
N GLY A 70 46.14 13.25 11.06
CA GLY A 70 47.19 12.43 11.67
C GLY A 70 48.11 11.74 10.66
N CYS A 71 47.80 11.76 9.36
CA CYS A 71 48.58 11.06 8.35
C CYS A 71 49.95 11.73 8.12
N ARG A 72 51.01 10.94 8.11
CA ARG A 72 52.39 11.41 7.96
C ARG A 72 52.87 11.46 6.51
N ASN A 73 52.18 10.76 5.62
CA ASN A 73 52.52 10.62 4.22
C ASN A 73 51.29 10.27 3.36
N ALA A 74 51.45 10.35 2.04
CA ALA A 74 50.39 10.09 1.07
C ALA A 74 49.94 8.61 1.06
N GLU A 75 50.80 7.67 1.45
CA GLU A 75 50.46 6.25 1.50
C GLU A 75 49.48 5.94 2.63
N GLU A 76 49.72 6.48 3.83
CA GLU A 76 48.80 6.41 4.96
C GLU A 76 47.45 7.03 4.62
N LEU A 77 47.47 8.20 3.96
CA LEU A 77 46.26 8.87 3.50
C LEU A 77 45.47 8.04 2.49
N GLY A 78 46.16 7.47 1.49
CA GLY A 78 45.53 6.66 0.46
C GLY A 78 44.88 5.40 1.02
N ARG A 79 45.55 4.71 1.95
CA ARG A 79 44.99 3.55 2.65
C ARG A 79 43.78 3.92 3.49
N LEU A 80 43.87 4.97 4.31
CA LEU A 80 42.76 5.46 5.13
C LEU A 80 41.54 5.81 4.27
N HIS A 81 41.74 6.53 3.16
CA HIS A 81 40.68 6.90 2.24
C HIS A 81 40.07 5.67 1.53
N SER A 82 40.90 4.70 1.13
CA SER A 82 40.44 3.45 0.51
C SER A 82 39.57 2.63 1.46
N ASP A 83 40.01 2.45 2.71
CA ASP A 83 39.28 1.69 3.72
C ASP A 83 37.93 2.34 4.03
N TRP A 84 37.93 3.67 4.18
CA TRP A 84 36.71 4.45 4.37
C TRP A 84 35.74 4.30 3.19
N MET A 85 36.24 4.36 1.96
CA MET A 85 35.41 4.28 0.76
C MET A 85 34.80 2.88 0.59
N GLN A 86 35.57 1.83 0.87
CA GLN A 86 35.08 0.46 0.90
C GLN A 86 33.94 0.30 1.94
N GLY A 87 34.13 0.86 3.13
CA GLY A 87 33.11 0.89 4.18
C GLY A 87 31.85 1.66 3.75
N ALA A 88 32.03 2.84 3.15
CA ALA A 88 30.92 3.67 2.67
C ALA A 88 30.08 2.93 1.61
N ILE A 89 30.70 2.26 0.64
CA ILE A 89 29.99 1.48 -0.39
C ILE A 89 29.14 0.38 0.25
N SER A 90 29.70 -0.34 1.22
CA SER A 90 28.98 -1.39 1.95
C SER A 90 27.79 -0.81 2.71
N ASP A 91 27.99 0.29 3.43
CA ASP A 91 26.94 0.97 4.20
C ASP A 91 25.80 1.47 3.29
N TYR A 92 26.10 2.11 2.16
CA TYR A 92 25.09 2.55 1.20
C TYR A 92 24.29 1.39 0.61
N SER A 93 24.97 0.28 0.31
CA SER A 93 24.32 -0.90 -0.27
C SER A 93 23.34 -1.53 0.74
N ALA A 94 23.75 -1.64 2.00
CA ALA A 94 22.89 -2.14 3.08
C ALA A 94 21.70 -1.21 3.33
N GLU A 95 21.93 0.09 3.36
CA GLU A 95 20.87 1.08 3.56
C GLU A 95 19.84 1.05 2.41
N MET A 96 20.32 0.96 1.17
CA MET A 96 19.44 0.87 0.00
C MET A 96 18.52 -0.35 0.09
N GLN A 97 19.06 -1.51 0.49
CA GLN A 97 18.26 -2.72 0.69
C GLN A 97 17.19 -2.51 1.77
N ARG A 98 17.57 -1.89 2.89
CA ARG A 98 16.67 -1.63 4.02
C ARG A 98 15.55 -0.65 3.67
N VAL A 99 15.88 0.45 2.99
CA VAL A 99 14.90 1.43 2.52
C VAL A 99 13.93 0.79 1.52
N MET A 100 14.44 -0.01 0.57
CA MET A 100 13.59 -0.73 -0.39
C MET A 100 12.64 -1.73 0.28
N GLU A 101 13.09 -2.41 1.32
CA GLU A 101 12.24 -3.30 2.13
C GLU A 101 11.11 -2.51 2.80
N LEU A 102 11.42 -1.38 3.45
CA LEU A 102 10.42 -0.51 4.07
C LEU A 102 9.41 0.03 3.04
N TYR A 103 9.89 0.49 1.88
CA TYR A 103 9.02 0.96 0.79
C TYR A 103 8.08 -0.14 0.29
N THR A 104 8.59 -1.34 0.04
CA THR A 104 7.78 -2.47 -0.44
C THR A 104 6.69 -2.82 0.57
N ASN A 105 7.04 -2.86 1.86
CA ASN A 105 6.08 -3.11 2.93
C ASN A 105 5.03 -1.99 3.07
N SER A 106 5.40 -0.74 2.79
CA SER A 106 4.48 0.41 2.86
C SER A 106 3.48 0.49 1.69
N LEU A 107 3.87 0.07 0.49
CA LEU A 107 3.06 0.20 -0.74
C LEU A 107 2.01 -0.92 -0.91
N LEU A 108 2.24 -2.08 -0.30
CA LEU A 108 1.31 -3.21 -0.39
C LEU A 108 -0.04 -2.94 0.30
N LEU A 109 -0.05 -2.11 1.35
CA LEU A 109 -1.23 -1.88 2.18
C LEU A 109 -2.34 -1.05 1.48
N PRO A 110 -2.05 0.13 0.89
CA PRO A 110 -3.07 0.92 0.21
C PRO A 110 -3.64 0.23 -1.04
N LEU A 111 -2.82 -0.52 -1.77
CA LEU A 111 -3.24 -1.24 -2.97
C LEU A 111 -4.17 -2.42 -2.64
N GLN A 112 -3.92 -3.15 -1.55
CA GLN A 112 -4.82 -4.21 -1.09
C GLN A 112 -6.14 -3.64 -0.56
N ALA A 113 -6.09 -2.52 0.17
CA ALA A 113 -7.30 -1.84 0.63
C ALA A 113 -8.18 -1.38 -0.54
N ALA A 114 -7.60 -0.72 -1.56
CA ALA A 114 -8.31 -0.26 -2.75
C ALA A 114 -8.92 -1.41 -3.59
N GLY A 115 -8.18 -2.51 -3.75
CA GLY A 115 -8.67 -3.70 -4.47
C GLY A 115 -9.84 -4.41 -3.77
N SER A 116 -9.84 -4.43 -2.43
CA SER A 116 -10.91 -5.08 -1.66
C SER A 116 -12.21 -4.26 -1.59
N ALA A 117 -12.10 -2.93 -1.53
CA ALA A 117 -13.26 -2.03 -1.53
C ALA A 117 -14.01 -2.09 -2.88
N THR A 118 -13.28 -2.07 -3.99
CA THR A 118 -13.86 -2.15 -5.34
C THR A 118 -14.54 -3.51 -5.62
N ALA A 119 -13.97 -4.60 -5.13
CA ALA A 119 -14.56 -5.94 -5.25
C ALA A 119 -15.88 -6.10 -4.47
N LYS A 120 -15.99 -5.51 -3.27
CA LYS A 120 -17.23 -5.58 -2.45
C LYS A 120 -18.38 -4.81 -3.10
N THR A 121 -18.12 -3.61 -3.61
CA THR A 121 -19.13 -2.79 -4.29
C THR A 121 -19.63 -3.44 -5.59
N ALA A 122 -18.74 -4.08 -6.35
CA ALA A 122 -19.11 -4.83 -7.56
C ALA A 122 -19.93 -6.10 -7.27
N LYS A 123 -19.71 -6.76 -6.12
CA LYS A 123 -20.48 -7.94 -5.72
C LYS A 123 -21.88 -7.59 -5.23
N ALA A 124 -22.03 -6.46 -4.52
CA ALA A 124 -23.34 -5.96 -4.09
C ALA A 124 -24.25 -5.58 -5.28
N THR A 125 -23.67 -5.10 -6.39
CA THR A 125 -24.42 -4.76 -7.61
C THR A 125 -24.68 -5.96 -8.54
N SER A 126 -23.86 -7.01 -8.48
CA SER A 126 -23.98 -8.20 -9.34
C SER A 126 -24.85 -9.32 -8.73
N GLY A 127 -24.99 -9.38 -7.41
CA GLY A 127 -25.63 -10.51 -6.69
C GLY A 127 -27.13 -10.74 -6.92
N LYS A 128 -27.85 -9.87 -7.63
CA LYS A 128 -29.32 -9.96 -7.79
C LYS A 128 -29.80 -10.39 -9.19
N SER A 129 -28.92 -10.78 -10.13
CA SER A 129 -29.34 -11.25 -11.48
C SER A 129 -29.62 -12.77 -11.58
N GLY A 130 -29.63 -13.48 -10.45
CA GLY A 130 -29.63 -14.94 -10.38
C GLY A 130 -30.96 -15.62 -10.05
N THR A 131 -32.11 -15.15 -10.53
CA THR A 131 -33.34 -15.97 -10.51
C THR A 131 -33.95 -16.06 -11.90
N ARG A 132 -33.40 -16.98 -12.70
CA ARG A 132 -34.01 -17.42 -13.96
C ARG A 132 -35.37 -18.06 -13.64
N PRO A 133 -36.50 -17.56 -14.18
CA PRO A 133 -37.80 -18.18 -13.92
C PRO A 133 -37.84 -19.58 -14.56
N PRO A 134 -38.49 -20.57 -13.92
CA PRO A 134 -38.53 -21.93 -14.42
C PRO A 134 -39.32 -22.01 -15.74
N ALA A 135 -38.69 -22.61 -16.76
CA ALA A 135 -39.31 -22.87 -18.05
C ALA A 135 -40.48 -23.86 -17.89
N LYS A 136 -41.72 -23.35 -17.94
CA LYS A 136 -42.92 -24.21 -17.98
C LYS A 136 -43.05 -24.84 -19.36
N LYS A 137 -42.93 -26.17 -19.40
CA LYS A 137 -43.24 -27.02 -20.56
C LYS A 137 -44.66 -26.75 -21.03
N ARG A 138 -44.79 -26.45 -22.32
CA ARG A 138 -46.04 -26.20 -23.04
C ARG A 138 -46.74 -27.55 -23.29
N PRO A 139 -48.03 -27.73 -22.93
CA PRO A 139 -48.74 -28.95 -23.27
C PRO A 139 -49.10 -28.94 -24.77
N ALA A 140 -48.94 -30.10 -25.41
CA ALA A 140 -49.39 -30.34 -26.77
C ALA A 140 -50.92 -30.34 -26.81
N ALA A 141 -51.46 -29.69 -27.85
CA ALA A 141 -52.89 -29.69 -28.17
C ALA A 141 -53.31 -31.04 -28.75
#